data_AF-A0AAW8L0R9-F1
#
_entry.id   AF-A0AAW8L0R9-F1
#
_cell.length_a   1.000
_cell.length_b   1.000
_cell.length_c   1.000
_cell.angle_alpha   90.00
_cell.angle_beta   90.00
_cell.angle_gamma   90.00
#
_symmetry.space_group_name_H-M   'P 1'
#
loop_
_entity.id
_entity.type
_entity.pdbx_description
1 polymer ?
#
loop_
_entity_poly.entity_id
_entity_poly.type
_entity_poly.pdbx_seq_one_letter_code
_entity_poly.pdbx_strand_id
1 'polypeptide(L)'
;MATNDSTSKKKTKSVSKERQFKGLSLSERKEARREKLIEAGIATYGTLGFFSVTVKDVCQEAKLTERYFYESFKKSEDLFQTIFLKMIEELQQNLMQA
;
A
#
# COMPACT_ATOMS: atom_id res chain seq x y z
N MET A 1 -10.11 -47.93 23.93
CA MET A 1 -9.00 -48.30 24.82
C MET A 1 -7.76 -48.44 23.94
N ALA A 2 -6.64 -47.86 24.35
CA ALA A 2 -5.33 -47.75 23.67
C ALA A 2 -5.18 -46.65 22.59
N THR A 3 -4.51 -45.60 23.03
CA THR A 3 -3.96 -44.41 22.36
C THR A 3 -2.75 -44.74 21.47
N ASN A 4 -2.56 -44.02 20.36
CA ASN A 4 -1.24 -43.76 19.78
C ASN A 4 -1.34 -42.50 18.91
N ASP A 5 -0.91 -41.36 19.42
CA ASP A 5 0.45 -40.83 19.47
C ASP A 5 0.68 -39.84 18.32
N SER A 6 0.68 -38.58 18.72
CA SER A 6 1.00 -37.44 17.88
C SER A 6 2.50 -37.27 17.83
N THR A 7 3.13 -37.58 16.70
CA THR A 7 4.53 -37.23 16.47
C THR A 7 4.77 -36.67 15.05
N SER A 8 4.83 -35.32 15.02
CA SER A 8 5.83 -34.47 14.35
C SER A 8 6.30 -34.79 12.93
N LYS A 9 6.06 -33.84 12.00
CA LYS A 9 7.06 -33.47 10.97
C LYS A 9 6.96 -32.01 10.53
N LYS A 10 7.76 -31.16 11.19
CA LYS A 10 8.21 -29.84 10.71
C LYS A 10 8.93 -29.96 9.35
N LYS A 11 8.63 -29.07 8.41
CA LYS A 11 9.60 -28.60 7.40
C LYS A 11 9.46 -27.09 7.17
N THR A 12 10.36 -26.39 7.85
CA THR A 12 10.83 -25.03 7.63
C THR A 12 11.44 -24.86 6.24
N LYS A 13 11.14 -23.74 5.55
CA LYS A 13 11.99 -23.18 4.50
C LYS A 13 12.14 -21.66 4.69
N SER A 14 13.26 -21.33 5.35
CA SER A 14 14.14 -20.16 5.18
C SER A 14 13.51 -18.77 5.06
N VAL A 15 13.31 -18.13 6.22
CA VAL A 15 13.39 -16.67 6.32
C VAL A 15 14.88 -16.29 6.23
N SER A 16 15.36 -16.07 5.01
CA SER A 16 16.72 -15.59 4.78
C SER A 16 16.80 -14.11 5.10
N LYS A 17 17.35 -13.86 6.29
CA LYS A 17 18.12 -12.71 6.78
C LYS A 17 19.05 -12.04 5.73
N GLU A 18 18.50 -11.53 4.65
CA GLU A 18 19.19 -10.71 3.65
C GLU A 18 18.24 -9.58 3.24
N ARG A 19 18.39 -8.31 3.60
CA ARG A 19 19.48 -7.53 4.15
C ARG A 19 18.84 -6.34 4.87
N GLN A 20 18.78 -6.41 6.21
CA GLN A 20 18.67 -5.22 7.05
C GLN A 20 19.95 -4.39 6.84
N PHE A 21 19.99 -3.58 5.79
CA PHE A 21 21.02 -2.57 5.59
C PHE A 21 20.33 -1.21 5.61
N LYS A 22 20.48 -0.50 6.73
CA LYS A 22 20.20 0.93 6.90
C LYS A 22 18.83 1.40 6.35
N GLY A 23 17.80 1.36 7.19
CA GLY A 23 16.54 2.08 6.98
C GLY A 23 15.54 1.33 6.10
N LEU A 24 14.44 0.91 6.74
CA LEU A 24 13.21 0.33 6.18
C LEU A 24 13.40 -0.99 5.40
N SER A 25 12.75 -2.04 5.89
CA SER A 25 12.53 -3.32 5.21
C SER A 25 11.88 -3.13 3.84
N LEU A 26 11.95 -4.16 2.98
CA LEU A 26 11.37 -4.11 1.65
C LEU A 26 9.87 -3.82 1.65
N SER A 27 9.14 -4.35 2.65
CA SER A 27 7.71 -4.08 2.85
C SER A 27 7.47 -2.63 3.25
N GLU A 28 8.21 -2.09 4.21
CA GLU A 28 8.07 -0.69 4.64
C GLU A 28 8.37 0.28 3.50
N ARG A 29 9.36 -0.02 2.64
CA ARG A 29 9.62 0.80 1.44
C ARG A 29 8.47 0.74 0.44
N LYS A 30 7.82 -0.42 0.30
CA LYS A 30 6.66 -0.59 -0.58
C LYS A 30 5.47 0.22 -0.04
N GLU A 31 5.21 0.13 1.26
CA GLU A 31 4.18 0.90 1.94
C GLU A 31 4.40 2.41 1.80
N ALA A 32 5.63 2.88 2.05
CA ALA A 32 5.97 4.30 1.88
C ALA A 32 5.76 4.80 0.44
N ARG A 33 6.05 3.97 -0.58
CA ARG A 33 5.75 4.31 -1.98
C ARG A 33 4.24 4.35 -2.23
N ARG A 34 3.50 3.40 -1.67
CA ARG A 34 2.03 3.36 -1.77
C ARG A 34 1.40 4.60 -1.14
N GLU A 35 1.89 5.04 0.01
CA GLU A 35 1.43 6.26 0.67
C GLU A 35 1.67 7.51 -0.19
N LYS A 36 2.88 7.65 -0.77
CA LYS A 36 3.17 8.75 -1.70
C LYS A 36 2.24 8.80 -2.90
N LEU A 37 1.86 7.64 -3.45
CA LEU A 37 0.89 7.57 -4.55
C LEU A 37 -0.51 8.02 -4.11
N ILE A 38 -0.91 7.70 -2.88
CA ILE A 38 -2.18 8.15 -2.30
C ILE A 38 -2.18 9.66 -2.09
N GLU A 39 -1.13 10.22 -1.51
CA GLU A 39 -0.97 11.67 -1.33
C GLU A 39 -1.00 12.42 -2.66
N ALA A 40 -0.22 11.95 -3.64
CA ALA A 40 -0.22 12.52 -4.98
C ALA A 40 -1.61 12.44 -5.64
N GLY A 41 -2.29 11.30 -5.51
CA GLY A 41 -3.64 11.13 -6.04
C GLY A 41 -4.65 12.08 -5.38
N ILE A 42 -4.57 12.32 -4.07
CA ILE A 42 -5.41 13.32 -3.39
C ILE A 42 -5.18 14.70 -4.01
N ALA A 43 -3.92 15.10 -4.19
CA ALA A 43 -3.59 16.40 -4.77
C ALA A 43 -4.07 16.53 -6.23
N THR A 44 -3.80 15.54 -7.08
CA THR A 44 -4.14 15.60 -8.51
C THR A 44 -5.64 15.47 -8.75
N TYR A 45 -6.29 14.46 -8.16
CA TYR A 45 -7.73 14.24 -8.36
C TYR A 45 -8.57 15.33 -7.71
N GLY A 46 -8.15 15.85 -6.55
CA GLY A 46 -8.83 16.96 -5.87
C GLY A 46 -8.75 18.28 -6.63
N THR A 47 -7.73 18.46 -7.46
CA THR A 47 -7.51 19.71 -8.22
C THR A 47 -8.09 19.65 -9.63
N LEU A 48 -7.81 18.57 -10.37
CA LEU A 48 -8.12 18.46 -11.81
C LEU A 48 -9.35 17.59 -12.10
N GLY A 49 -9.82 16.83 -11.10
CA GLY A 49 -10.88 15.84 -11.25
C GLY A 49 -10.40 14.48 -11.75
N PHE A 50 -11.14 13.42 -11.43
CA PHE A 50 -10.75 12.04 -11.70
C PHE A 50 -10.53 11.74 -13.19
N PHE A 51 -11.45 12.18 -14.07
CA PHE A 51 -11.39 11.87 -15.50
C PHE A 51 -10.27 12.62 -16.25
N SER A 52 -9.74 13.70 -15.68
CA SER A 52 -8.69 14.52 -16.29
C SER A 52 -7.27 14.06 -15.94
N VAL A 53 -7.13 13.17 -14.95
CA VAL A 53 -5.84 12.77 -14.39
C VAL A 53 -5.46 11.37 -14.88
N THR A 54 -4.23 11.24 -15.37
CA THR A 54 -3.68 9.96 -15.80
C THR A 54 -2.74 9.36 -14.75
N VAL A 55 -2.41 8.07 -14.89
CA VAL A 55 -1.40 7.40 -14.06
C VAL A 55 -0.04 8.12 -14.13
N LYS A 56 0.29 8.73 -15.28
CA LYS A 56 1.53 9.49 -15.45
C LYS A 56 1.55 10.73 -14.59
N ASP A 57 0.45 11.48 -14.54
CA ASP A 57 0.35 12.71 -13.76
C ASP A 57 0.51 12.42 -12.27
N VAL A 58 -0.15 11.37 -11.77
CA VAL A 58 0.00 10.89 -10.38
C VAL A 58 1.45 10.49 -10.08
N CYS A 59 2.09 9.75 -10.99
CA CYS A 59 3.48 9.33 -10.81
C CYS A 59 4.46 10.51 -10.80
N GLN A 60 4.23 11.52 -11.64
CA GLN A 60 5.01 12.75 -11.65
C GLN A 60 4.89 13.51 -10.32
N GLU A 61 3.66 13.69 -9.83
CA GLU A 61 3.40 14.34 -8.54
C GLU A 61 4.04 13.56 -7.37
N ALA A 62 3.91 12.23 -7.37
CA ALA A 62 4.51 11.36 -6.35
C ALA A 62 6.05 11.27 -6.43
N LYS A 63 6.66 11.77 -7.51
CA LYS A 63 8.08 11.59 -7.85
C LYS A 63 8.48 10.12 -7.90
N LEU A 64 7.62 9.30 -8.51
CA LEU A 64 7.78 7.85 -8.69
C LEU A 64 7.62 7.47 -10.17
N THR A 65 8.06 6.27 -10.52
CA THR A 65 7.84 5.70 -11.86
C THR A 65 6.55 4.88 -11.91
N GLU A 66 5.96 4.71 -13.09
CA GLU A 66 4.77 3.86 -13.30
C GLU A 66 4.93 2.43 -12.77
N ARG A 67 6.15 1.87 -12.78
CA ARG A 67 6.44 0.56 -12.17
C ARG A 67 5.96 0.46 -10.73
N TYR A 68 6.12 1.53 -9.95
CA TYR A 68 5.72 1.57 -8.54
C TYR A 68 4.23 1.79 -8.35
N PHE A 69 3.59 2.47 -9.31
CA PHE A 69 2.13 2.52 -9.38
C PHE A 69 1.58 1.10 -9.52
N TYR A 70 2.02 0.36 -10.54
CA TYR A 70 1.55 -1.00 -10.81
C TYR A 70 1.98 -2.03 -9.76
N GLU A 71 2.96 -1.73 -8.92
CA GLU A 71 3.30 -2.54 -7.73
C GLU A 71 2.23 -2.44 -6.63
N SER A 72 1.48 -1.34 -6.60
CA SER A 72 0.53 -0.98 -5.52
C SER A 72 -0.93 -0.99 -5.98
N PHE A 73 -1.21 -0.62 -7.22
CA PHE A 73 -2.55 -0.45 -7.80
C PHE A 73 -2.57 -0.97 -9.24
N LYS A 74 -3.62 -1.66 -9.67
CA LYS A 74 -3.70 -2.16 -11.05
C LYS A 74 -4.22 -1.09 -11.99
N LYS A 75 -5.10 -0.21 -11.51
CA LYS A 75 -5.72 0.86 -12.28
C LYS A 75 -5.87 2.15 -11.48
N SER A 76 -6.19 3.23 -12.18
CA SER A 76 -6.47 4.56 -11.60
C SER A 76 -7.64 4.50 -10.61
N GLU A 77 -8.68 3.73 -10.95
CA GLU A 77 -9.87 3.51 -10.11
C GLU A 77 -9.50 2.88 -8.76
N ASP A 78 -8.54 1.95 -8.72
CA ASP A 78 -8.12 1.28 -7.47
C ASP A 78 -7.50 2.30 -6.50
N LEU A 79 -6.69 3.22 -7.04
CA LEU A 79 -6.11 4.31 -6.25
C LEU A 79 -7.20 5.27 -5.77
N PHE A 80 -8.13 5.66 -6.65
CA PHE A 80 -9.20 6.58 -6.30
C PHE A 80 -10.13 6.02 -5.22
N GLN A 81 -10.52 4.74 -5.31
CA GLN A 81 -11.28 4.06 -4.26
C GLN A 81 -10.53 4.03 -2.94
N THR A 82 -9.22 3.73 -2.97
CA THR A 82 -8.37 3.71 -1.77
C THR A 82 -8.33 5.09 -1.11
N ILE A 83 -8.18 6.16 -1.90
CA ILE A 83 -8.20 7.53 -1.40
C ILE A 83 -9.54 7.83 -0.74
N PHE A 84 -10.65 7.51 -1.41
CA PHE A 84 -11.98 7.82 -0.91
C PHE A 84 -12.27 7.10 0.43
N LEU A 85 -11.90 5.81 0.54
CA LEU A 85 -12.02 5.07 1.79
C LEU A 85 -11.17 5.69 2.91
N LYS A 86 -9.93 6.09 2.61
CA LYS A 86 -9.05 6.76 3.59
C LYS A 86 -9.65 8.08 4.08
N MET A 87 -10.19 8.91 3.18
CA MET A 87 -10.80 10.19 3.55
C MET A 87 -12.07 10.00 4.41
N ILE A 88 -12.87 8.96 4.13
CA ILE A 88 -14.02 8.62 4.97
C ILE A 88 -13.56 8.18 6.36
N GLU A 89 -12.54 7.33 6.45
CA GLU A 89 -11.99 6.88 7.73
C GLU A 89 -11.46 8.05 8.55
N GLU A 90 -10.72 8.96 7.92
CA GLU A 90 -10.21 10.19 8.56
C GLU A 90 -11.36 11.09 9.05
N LEU A 91 -12.41 11.28 8.23
CA LEU A 91 -13.60 12.03 8.63
C LEU A 91 -14.28 11.39 9.85
N GLN A 92 -14.46 10.07 9.85
CA GLN A 92 -15.05 9.33 10.97
C GLN A 92 -14.22 9.47 12.24
N GLN A 93 -12.90 9.37 12.13
CA GLN A 93 -11.97 9.57 13.25
C GLN A 93 -12.08 10.99 13.83
N ASN A 94 -12.14 12.01 12.96
CA ASN A 94 -12.28 13.40 13.39
C ASN A 94 -13.62 13.64 14.11
N LEU A 95 -14.71 13.02 13.66
CA LEU A 95 -16.02 13.11 14.30
C LEU A 95 -16.06 12.40 15.67
N MET A 96 -15.34 11.28 15.83
CA MET A 96 -15.28 10.55 17.11
C MET A 96 -14.40 11.23 18.17
N GLN A 97 -13.52 12.15 17.75
CA GLN A 97 -12.63 12.90 18.63
C GLN A 97 -13.20 14.26 19.07
N ALA A 98 -14.32 14.68 18.50
CA ALA A 98 -15.04 15.92 18.81
C ALA A 98 -16.16 15.68 19.84
#